data_AF-A0A1B7I1F2-F1
#
_entry.id   AF-A0A1B7I1F2-F1
#
_cell.length_a   1.000
_cell.length_b   1.000
_cell.length_c   1.000
_cell.angle_alpha   90.00
_cell.angle_beta   90.00
_cell.angle_gamma   90.00
#
_symmetry.space_group_name_H-M   'P 1'
#
loop_
_entity.id
_entity.type
_entity.pdbx_description
1 polymer ?
#
loop_
_entity_poly.entity_id
_entity_poly.type
_entity_poly.pdbx_seq_one_letter_code
_entity_poly.pdbx_strand_id
1 'polypeptide(L)'
;MFKSFFPRPTAFFLSAFIWAMIAVVFWQAGGGNWLEHITGASGEVPISAARFWSMGYLVFYAYYALCVGMFALFWFIYSPHRWQYWSILGSSLIIFVTWFLVEVGVAVNAWYAPFYDLIQTALSAPHKVTIEQFYHEVGVFLGIALIAVIVGVMNNFFVSHYVFRWRTAMNEYYMDNWQMLRHIEGAAQRVQEDTMRFASTLEDMGVSFINAIMTLIAFLPVLVTLSAHVPDLPIVGHIPYGLVIAAIIWSLLGTGLLAVVGIKLPGLEFKNQRVEAAYRKELVYGEDDPSRASPPTVKELFDGVRRNYFRLYFHYMYFNIARILYLQVDNVFGLFLLFPSIVAGTITLGLMTQITNVFGQVRGSFQYLISSWTTLVELMSIYKRLRSFERTLQDIPVEAAGESV
;
A
#
# COMPACT_ATOMS: atom_id res chain seq x y z
N MET A 1 5.14 -21.50 4.22
CA MET A 1 5.16 -20.03 4.16
C MET A 1 3.91 -19.42 4.78
N PHE A 2 2.70 -19.65 4.25
CA PHE A 2 1.48 -19.17 4.91
C PHE A 2 1.04 -20.07 6.06
N LYS A 3 1.15 -21.40 5.89
CA LYS A 3 0.76 -22.40 6.90
C LYS A 3 1.57 -22.30 8.19
N SER A 4 2.75 -21.69 8.15
CA SER A 4 3.61 -21.53 9.32
C SER A 4 3.11 -20.45 10.27
N PHE A 5 2.36 -19.47 9.77
CA PHE A 5 1.93 -18.31 10.58
C PHE A 5 0.41 -18.22 10.75
N PHE A 6 -0.36 -18.54 9.69
CA PHE A 6 -1.82 -18.45 9.70
C PHE A 6 -2.48 -19.83 9.87
N PRO A 7 -3.56 -19.93 10.67
CA PRO A 7 -4.36 -21.16 10.74
C PRO A 7 -5.02 -21.40 9.38
N ARG A 8 -4.92 -22.61 8.82
CA ARG A 8 -5.55 -23.02 7.53
C ARG A 8 -5.68 -21.87 6.50
N PRO A 9 -4.55 -21.42 5.89
CA PRO A 9 -4.47 -20.13 5.21
C PRO A 9 -5.56 -19.84 4.18
N THR A 10 -5.93 -20.81 3.34
CA THR A 10 -6.94 -20.61 2.30
C THR A 10 -8.32 -20.29 2.89
N ALA A 11 -8.75 -21.06 3.90
CA ALA A 11 -10.01 -20.83 4.60
C ALA A 11 -9.96 -19.57 5.48
N PHE A 12 -8.80 -19.28 6.08
CA PHE A 12 -8.61 -18.09 6.90
C PHE A 12 -8.72 -16.80 6.07
N PHE A 13 -7.95 -16.66 5.00
CA PHE A 13 -8.00 -15.45 4.17
C PHE A 13 -9.35 -15.27 3.48
N LEU A 14 -9.99 -16.36 3.03
CA LEU A 14 -11.32 -16.28 2.43
C LEU A 14 -12.37 -15.84 3.46
N SER A 15 -12.38 -16.44 4.65
CA SER A 15 -13.33 -16.07 5.70
C SER A 15 -13.05 -14.66 6.24
N ALA A 16 -11.79 -14.26 6.39
CA ALA A 16 -11.41 -12.90 6.77
C ALA A 16 -11.90 -11.86 5.75
N PHE A 17 -11.74 -12.14 4.45
CA PHE A 17 -12.19 -11.26 3.38
C PHE A 17 -13.72 -11.12 3.37
N ILE A 18 -14.46 -12.23 3.44
CA ILE A 18 -15.93 -12.23 3.46
C ILE A 18 -16.43 -11.51 4.73
N TRP A 19 -15.88 -11.84 5.89
CA TRP A 19 -16.26 -11.23 7.17
C TRP A 19 -15.99 -9.73 7.19
N ALA A 20 -14.80 -9.30 6.75
CA ALA A 20 -14.46 -7.89 6.63
C ALA A 20 -15.38 -7.15 5.66
N MET A 21 -15.70 -7.76 4.50
CA MET A 21 -16.61 -7.16 3.54
C MET A 21 -18.01 -6.99 4.12
N ILE A 22 -18.54 -8.00 4.80
CA ILE A 22 -19.84 -7.90 5.48
C ILE A 22 -19.81 -6.79 6.53
N ALA A 23 -18.76 -6.74 7.35
CA ALA A 23 -18.63 -5.74 8.40
C ALA A 23 -18.53 -4.31 7.84
N VAL A 24 -17.78 -4.12 6.75
CA VAL A 24 -17.66 -2.83 6.07
C VAL A 24 -18.98 -2.43 5.40
N VAL A 25 -19.62 -3.34 4.67
CA VAL A 25 -20.91 -3.08 4.01
C VAL A 25 -21.97 -2.75 5.04
N PHE A 26 -22.04 -3.48 6.16
CA PHE A 26 -22.97 -3.17 7.24
C PHE A 26 -22.74 -1.75 7.77
N TRP A 27 -21.49 -1.38 8.05
CA TRP A 27 -21.16 -0.05 8.54
C TRP A 27 -21.58 1.05 7.54
N GLN A 28 -21.24 0.86 6.25
CA GLN A 28 -21.47 1.84 5.18
C GLN A 28 -22.94 1.91 4.72
N ALA A 29 -23.70 0.81 4.78
CA ALA A 29 -25.09 0.75 4.32
C ALA A 29 -26.11 1.28 5.34
N GLY A 30 -25.65 2.01 6.37
CA GLY A 30 -26.50 2.64 7.39
C GLY A 30 -26.48 1.96 8.75
N GLY A 31 -25.77 0.83 8.91
CA GLY A 31 -25.57 0.20 10.21
C GLY A 31 -24.74 1.08 11.16
N GLY A 32 -23.76 1.82 10.63
CA GLY A 32 -23.01 2.83 11.40
C GLY A 32 -23.92 3.92 11.93
N ASN A 33 -24.70 4.57 11.04
CA ASN A 33 -25.66 5.60 11.41
C ASN A 33 -26.69 5.11 12.44
N TRP A 34 -27.14 3.86 12.33
CA TRP A 34 -28.05 3.26 13.29
C TRP A 34 -27.42 3.10 14.68
N LEU A 35 -26.17 2.60 14.75
CA LEU A 35 -25.42 2.48 16.01
C LEU A 35 -25.11 3.84 16.63
N GLU A 36 -24.75 4.83 15.82
CA GLU A 36 -24.48 6.20 16.24
C GLU A 36 -25.76 6.87 16.76
N HIS A 37 -26.91 6.62 16.14
CA HIS A 37 -28.20 7.15 16.59
C HIS A 37 -28.65 6.55 17.93
N ILE A 38 -28.45 5.23 18.12
CA ILE A 38 -28.78 4.56 19.39
C ILE A 38 -27.92 5.06 20.54
N THR A 39 -26.67 5.41 20.26
CA THR A 39 -25.70 5.86 21.28
C THR A 39 -25.72 7.37 21.52
N GLY A 40 -26.58 8.11 20.79
CA GLY A 40 -26.73 9.56 20.94
C GLY A 40 -25.54 10.36 20.41
N ALA A 41 -24.78 9.81 19.46
CA ALA A 41 -23.66 10.53 18.84
C ALA A 41 -24.18 11.73 18.04
N SER A 42 -23.58 12.91 18.26
CA SER A 42 -23.84 14.11 17.46
C SER A 42 -23.23 13.97 16.07
N GLY A 43 -23.94 14.46 15.04
CA GLY A 43 -23.43 14.46 13.66
C GLY A 43 -22.30 15.47 13.38
N GLU A 44 -22.00 16.36 14.32
CA GLU A 44 -20.89 17.31 14.21
C GLU A 44 -19.59 16.66 14.67
N VAL A 45 -18.64 16.54 13.74
CA VAL A 45 -17.32 15.99 13.99
C VAL A 45 -16.33 17.15 14.20
N PRO A 46 -15.66 17.26 15.35
CA PRO A 46 -14.67 18.29 15.58
C PRO A 46 -13.55 18.26 14.52
N ILE A 47 -13.05 19.42 14.13
CA ILE A 47 -11.89 19.53 13.23
C ILE A 47 -10.58 19.17 13.97
N SER A 48 -10.56 19.33 15.30
CA SER A 48 -9.39 19.09 16.15
C SER A 48 -9.21 17.62 16.53
N ALA A 49 -8.12 17.34 17.28
CA ALA A 49 -7.84 16.03 17.88
C ALA A 49 -9.00 15.43 18.70
N ALA A 50 -9.94 16.26 19.17
CA ALA A 50 -11.16 15.79 19.84
C ALA A 50 -12.02 14.87 18.95
N ARG A 51 -11.86 14.94 17.62
CA ARG A 51 -12.47 14.02 16.64
C ARG A 51 -12.31 12.55 17.02
N PHE A 52 -11.11 12.14 17.42
CA PHE A 52 -10.80 10.74 17.71
C PHE A 52 -11.42 10.23 19.01
N TRP A 53 -11.94 11.14 19.84
CA TRP A 53 -12.64 10.87 21.11
C TRP A 53 -14.14 11.16 21.01
N SER A 54 -14.64 11.55 19.84
CA SER A 54 -16.06 11.75 19.62
C SER A 54 -16.83 10.44 19.72
N MET A 55 -18.09 10.51 20.14
CA MET A 55 -18.91 9.31 20.34
C MET A 55 -19.02 8.45 19.08
N GLY A 56 -19.12 9.04 17.88
CA GLY A 56 -19.15 8.28 16.63
C GLY A 56 -17.90 7.41 16.42
N TYR A 57 -16.70 7.95 16.66
CA TYR A 57 -15.46 7.19 16.56
C TYR A 57 -15.36 6.11 17.65
N LEU A 58 -15.78 6.40 18.88
CA LEU A 58 -15.79 5.40 19.96
C LEU A 58 -16.73 4.24 19.67
N VAL A 59 -17.89 4.51 19.06
CA VAL A 59 -18.84 3.49 18.58
C VAL A 59 -18.20 2.64 17.49
N PHE A 60 -17.51 3.25 16.54
CA PHE A 60 -16.76 2.51 15.53
C PHE A 60 -15.67 1.62 16.16
N TYR A 61 -14.91 2.12 17.13
CA TYR A 61 -13.88 1.32 17.82
C TYR A 61 -14.49 0.10 18.53
N ALA A 62 -15.63 0.29 19.20
CA ALA A 62 -16.36 -0.79 19.85
C ALA A 62 -16.89 -1.82 18.84
N TYR A 63 -17.48 -1.35 17.74
CA TYR A 63 -17.95 -2.19 16.64
C TYR A 63 -16.81 -3.01 16.03
N TYR A 64 -15.68 -2.35 15.74
CA TYR A 64 -14.49 -3.01 15.20
C TYR A 64 -13.96 -4.07 16.17
N ALA A 65 -13.80 -3.72 17.46
CA ALA A 65 -13.33 -4.64 18.48
C ALA A 65 -14.26 -5.86 18.63
N LEU A 66 -15.58 -5.66 18.54
CA LEU A 66 -16.57 -6.75 18.56
C LEU A 66 -16.42 -7.65 17.34
N CYS A 67 -16.31 -7.08 16.13
CA CYS A 67 -16.13 -7.85 14.90
C CYS A 67 -14.85 -8.68 14.90
N VAL A 68 -13.74 -8.09 15.37
CA VAL A 68 -12.45 -8.78 15.52
C VAL A 68 -12.52 -9.84 16.61
N GLY A 69 -13.16 -9.53 17.73
CA GLY A 69 -13.33 -10.46 18.86
C GLY A 69 -14.09 -11.72 18.45
N MET A 70 -15.21 -11.57 17.72
CA MET A 70 -15.98 -12.70 17.21
C MET A 70 -15.17 -13.55 16.21
N PHE A 71 -14.47 -12.89 15.29
CA PHE A 71 -13.64 -13.57 14.30
C PHE A 71 -12.47 -14.33 14.95
N ALA A 72 -11.79 -13.69 15.90
CA ALA A 72 -10.67 -14.29 16.63
C ALA A 72 -11.14 -15.48 17.49
N LEU A 73 -12.25 -15.33 18.20
CA LEU A 73 -12.79 -16.40 19.05
C LEU A 73 -13.19 -17.64 18.22
N PHE A 74 -13.82 -17.43 17.06
CA PHE A 74 -14.11 -18.52 16.12
C PHE A 74 -12.85 -19.28 15.72
N TRP A 75 -11.79 -18.58 15.29
CA TRP A 75 -10.57 -19.22 14.83
C TRP A 75 -9.73 -19.85 15.94
N PHE A 76 -9.74 -19.26 17.15
CA PHE A 76 -9.07 -19.81 18.32
C PHE A 76 -9.67 -21.17 18.73
N ILE A 77 -10.99 -21.34 18.55
CA ILE A 77 -11.69 -22.59 18.86
C ILE A 77 -11.60 -23.58 17.69
N TYR A 78 -11.80 -23.12 16.45
CA TYR A 78 -11.91 -24.00 15.28
C TYR A 78 -10.58 -24.61 14.86
N SER A 79 -9.48 -23.86 14.93
CA SER A 79 -8.16 -24.33 14.49
C SER A 79 -7.05 -23.63 15.30
N PRO A 80 -6.87 -24.02 16.58
CA PRO A 80 -5.88 -23.39 17.45
C PRO A 80 -4.49 -23.46 16.83
N HIS A 81 -3.82 -22.32 16.74
CA HIS A 81 -2.51 -22.20 16.13
C HIS A 81 -1.55 -21.45 17.05
N ARG A 82 -0.28 -21.87 17.12
CA ARG A 82 0.73 -21.29 18.02
C ARG A 82 0.88 -19.77 17.83
N TRP A 83 0.74 -19.31 16.60
CA TRP A 83 0.87 -17.90 16.21
C TRP A 83 -0.46 -17.15 16.05
N GLN A 84 -1.58 -17.69 16.55
CA GLN A 84 -2.92 -17.13 16.35
C GLN A 84 -3.11 -15.70 16.91
N TYR A 85 -2.47 -15.37 18.04
CA TYR A 85 -2.51 -14.02 18.59
C TYR A 85 -1.89 -13.00 17.63
N TRP A 86 -0.72 -13.31 17.06
CA TRP A 86 -0.05 -12.42 16.12
C TRP A 86 -0.72 -12.40 14.75
N SER A 87 -1.04 -13.57 14.20
CA SER A 87 -1.65 -13.68 12.87
C SER A 87 -3.06 -13.09 12.80
N ILE A 88 -3.87 -13.18 13.85
CA ILE A 88 -5.24 -12.68 13.84
C ILE A 88 -5.31 -11.29 14.47
N LEU A 89 -4.97 -11.17 15.75
CA LEU A 89 -5.08 -9.89 16.46
C LEU A 89 -4.03 -8.89 16.00
N GLY A 90 -2.80 -9.35 15.68
CA GLY A 90 -1.76 -8.49 15.14
C GLY A 90 -2.10 -7.94 13.75
N SER A 91 -2.59 -8.79 12.83
CA SER A 91 -3.10 -8.30 11.55
C SER A 91 -4.29 -7.35 11.71
N SER A 92 -5.20 -7.66 12.62
CA SER A 92 -6.35 -6.77 12.91
C SER A 92 -5.91 -5.43 13.50
N LEU A 93 -4.87 -5.41 14.34
CA LEU A 93 -4.33 -4.16 14.88
C LEU A 93 -3.71 -3.32 13.77
N ILE A 94 -2.91 -3.91 12.88
CA ILE A 94 -2.29 -3.21 11.75
C ILE A 94 -3.37 -2.61 10.84
N ILE A 95 -4.43 -3.37 10.52
CA ILE A 95 -5.57 -2.89 9.72
C ILE A 95 -6.27 -1.72 10.42
N PHE A 96 -6.53 -1.83 11.72
CA PHE A 96 -7.16 -0.75 12.50
C PHE A 96 -6.32 0.52 12.49
N VAL A 97 -5.02 0.40 12.75
CA VAL A 97 -4.13 1.57 12.78
C VAL A 97 -3.96 2.18 11.40
N THR A 98 -3.94 1.35 10.35
CA THR A 98 -3.94 1.85 8.96
C THR A 98 -5.19 2.67 8.66
N TRP A 99 -6.38 2.18 9.06
CA TRP A 99 -7.62 2.94 8.95
C TRP A 99 -7.56 4.24 9.77
N PHE A 100 -7.10 4.16 11.02
CA PHE A 100 -6.99 5.32 11.91
C PHE A 100 -6.09 6.41 11.31
N LEU A 101 -4.96 6.04 10.70
CA LEU A 101 -4.06 6.99 10.03
C LEU A 101 -4.69 7.62 8.78
N VAL A 102 -5.58 6.91 8.06
CA VAL A 102 -6.38 7.51 6.98
C VAL A 102 -7.33 8.57 7.55
N GLU A 103 -7.99 8.30 8.68
CA GLU A 103 -8.87 9.27 9.36
C GLU A 103 -8.12 10.49 9.90
N VAL A 104 -6.86 10.32 10.34
CA VAL A 104 -5.97 11.46 10.61
C VAL A 104 -5.79 12.30 9.35
N GLY A 105 -5.58 11.67 8.19
CA GLY A 105 -5.52 12.37 6.91
C GLY A 105 -6.79 13.18 6.62
N VAL A 106 -7.97 12.62 6.90
CA VAL A 106 -9.26 13.33 6.75
C VAL A 106 -9.36 14.51 7.72
N ALA A 107 -8.90 14.35 8.97
CA ALA A 107 -8.88 15.43 9.96
C ALA A 107 -7.96 16.59 9.53
N VAL A 108 -6.75 16.27 9.05
CA VAL A 108 -5.82 17.27 8.49
C VAL A 108 -6.42 17.95 7.26
N ASN A 109 -7.12 17.21 6.40
CA ASN A 109 -7.79 17.78 5.24
C ASN A 109 -8.89 18.77 5.64
N ALA A 110 -9.72 18.44 6.63
CA ALA A 110 -10.74 19.34 7.16
C ALA A 110 -10.14 20.61 7.78
N TRP A 111 -8.94 20.52 8.34
CA TRP A 111 -8.20 21.65 8.90
C TRP A 111 -7.64 22.60 7.82
N TYR A 112 -7.38 22.14 6.59
CA TYR A 112 -6.87 23.02 5.53
C TYR A 112 -7.82 24.17 5.20
N ALA A 113 -9.13 23.94 5.19
CA ALA A 113 -10.09 24.98 4.86
C ALA A 113 -9.99 26.22 5.79
N PRO A 114 -10.22 26.09 7.10
CA PRO A 114 -10.17 27.24 8.01
C PRO A 114 -8.78 27.90 8.06
N PHE A 115 -7.69 27.13 8.03
CA PHE A 115 -6.34 27.70 8.12
C PHE A 115 -5.95 28.54 6.90
N TYR A 116 -6.20 28.04 5.68
CA TYR A 116 -5.83 28.76 4.47
C TYR A 116 -6.82 29.91 4.17
N ASP A 117 -8.08 29.81 4.59
CA ASP A 117 -9.01 30.95 4.55
C ASP A 117 -8.57 32.07 5.50
N LEU A 118 -7.99 31.72 6.66
CA LEU A 118 -7.37 32.67 7.57
C LEU A 118 -6.18 33.39 6.92
N ILE A 119 -5.32 32.64 6.22
CA ILE A 119 -4.20 33.21 5.43
C ILE A 119 -4.73 34.16 4.35
N GLN A 120 -5.71 33.73 3.57
CA GLN A 120 -6.31 34.55 2.52
C GLN A 120 -6.86 35.86 3.08
N THR A 121 -7.57 35.80 4.22
CA THR A 121 -8.16 36.98 4.86
C THR A 121 -7.08 37.93 5.38
N ALA A 122 -6.03 37.40 6.00
CA ALA A 122 -4.91 38.18 6.52
C ALA A 122 -4.13 38.91 5.41
N LEU A 123 -3.95 38.26 4.24
CA LEU A 123 -3.27 38.86 3.08
C LEU A 123 -4.16 39.85 2.31
N SER A 124 -5.48 39.68 2.36
CA SER A 124 -6.42 40.53 1.62
C SER A 124 -6.60 41.92 2.25
N ALA A 125 -6.46 42.04 3.57
CA ALA A 125 -6.53 43.34 4.25
C ALA A 125 -5.76 43.33 5.58
N PRO A 126 -4.96 44.38 5.86
CA PRO A 126 -4.25 44.51 7.13
C PRO A 126 -5.21 44.50 8.33
N HIS A 127 -4.80 43.89 9.45
CA HIS A 127 -5.51 43.89 10.74
C HIS A 127 -6.90 43.22 10.78
N LYS A 128 -7.31 42.47 9.75
CA LYS A 128 -8.57 41.68 9.80
C LYS A 128 -8.50 40.40 10.63
N VAL A 129 -7.29 39.92 10.89
CA VAL A 129 -7.02 38.64 11.55
C VAL A 129 -6.06 38.89 12.70
N THR A 130 -6.31 38.24 13.85
CA THR A 130 -5.41 38.33 15.01
C THR A 130 -4.35 37.23 14.93
N ILE A 131 -3.17 37.49 15.50
CA ILE A 131 -2.11 36.47 15.57
C ILE A 131 -2.54 35.25 16.43
N GLU A 132 -3.43 35.48 17.39
CA GLU A 132 -4.00 34.43 18.25
C GLU A 132 -4.79 33.40 17.43
N GLN A 133 -5.50 33.82 16.39
CA GLN A 133 -6.22 32.89 15.49
C GLN A 133 -5.25 31.96 14.76
N PHE A 134 -4.07 32.46 14.34
CA PHE A 134 -3.05 31.62 13.73
C PHE A 134 -2.47 30.61 14.73
N TYR A 135 -2.17 31.04 15.96
CA TYR A 135 -1.66 30.13 16.98
C TYR A 135 -2.70 29.07 17.39
N HIS A 136 -3.98 29.42 17.41
CA HIS A 136 -5.06 28.46 17.61
C HIS A 136 -5.07 27.39 16.52
N GLU A 137 -5.09 27.78 15.24
CA GLU A 137 -5.12 26.83 14.13
C GLU A 137 -3.86 25.96 14.08
N VAL A 138 -2.69 26.53 14.34
CA VAL A 138 -1.44 25.76 14.47
C VAL A 138 -1.52 24.77 15.64
N GLY A 139 -2.09 25.19 16.78
CA GLY A 139 -2.32 24.31 17.93
C GLY A 139 -3.24 23.13 17.60
N VAL A 140 -4.32 23.38 16.84
CA VAL A 140 -5.24 22.34 16.35
C VAL A 140 -4.49 21.33 15.47
N PHE A 141 -3.71 21.82 14.50
CA PHE A 141 -2.89 20.96 13.63
C PHE A 141 -1.87 20.14 14.42
N LEU A 142 -1.13 20.78 15.33
CA LEU A 142 -0.12 20.11 16.16
C LEU A 142 -0.75 19.01 17.02
N GLY A 143 -1.95 19.20 17.53
CA GLY A 143 -2.68 18.16 18.24
C GLY A 143 -2.95 16.92 17.39
N ILE A 144 -3.43 17.11 16.14
CA ILE A 144 -3.67 16.01 15.19
C ILE A 144 -2.34 15.35 14.81
N ALA A 145 -1.32 16.15 14.47
CA ALA A 145 -0.01 15.67 14.05
C ALA A 145 0.70 14.87 15.15
N LEU A 146 0.60 15.29 16.41
CA LEU A 146 1.21 14.57 17.53
C LEU A 146 0.58 13.19 17.73
N ILE A 147 -0.75 13.08 17.64
CA ILE A 147 -1.45 11.79 17.67
C ILE A 147 -0.96 10.90 16.51
N ALA A 148 -0.87 11.46 15.30
CA ALA A 148 -0.39 10.74 14.13
C ALA A 148 1.03 10.21 14.31
N VAL A 149 1.94 11.02 14.85
CA VAL A 149 3.34 10.64 15.12
C VAL A 149 3.40 9.51 16.14
N ILE A 150 2.69 9.63 17.27
CA ILE A 150 2.70 8.60 18.32
C ILE A 150 2.15 7.28 17.76
N VAL A 151 0.98 7.31 17.13
CA VAL A 151 0.33 6.12 16.58
C VAL A 151 1.18 5.51 15.45
N GLY A 152 1.72 6.34 14.56
CA GLY A 152 2.56 5.88 13.44
C GLY A 152 3.88 5.24 13.90
N VAL A 153 4.57 5.83 14.88
CA VAL A 153 5.82 5.26 15.43
C VAL A 153 5.53 3.94 16.14
N MET A 154 4.47 3.87 16.94
CA MET A 154 4.06 2.63 17.60
C MET A 154 3.66 1.56 16.58
N ASN A 155 2.97 1.93 15.51
CA ASN A 155 2.63 1.01 14.43
C ASN A 155 3.87 0.47 13.72
N ASN A 156 4.82 1.34 13.35
CA ASN A 156 6.06 0.92 12.68
C ASN A 156 6.87 -0.05 13.56
N PHE A 157 6.94 0.23 14.87
CA PHE A 157 7.55 -0.67 15.83
C PHE A 157 6.80 -2.02 15.89
N PHE A 158 5.47 -1.99 15.96
CA PHE A 158 4.64 -3.18 15.98
C PHE A 158 4.77 -4.03 14.71
N VAL A 159 4.72 -3.41 13.53
CA VAL A 159 4.91 -4.04 12.22
C VAL A 159 6.28 -4.71 12.13
N SER A 160 7.33 -4.05 12.59
CA SER A 160 8.68 -4.65 12.65
C SER A 160 8.70 -5.95 13.47
N HIS A 161 7.99 -5.96 14.61
CA HIS A 161 7.86 -7.17 15.43
C HIS A 161 7.00 -8.23 14.75
N TYR A 162 5.89 -7.82 14.13
CA TYR A 162 4.99 -8.70 13.40
C TYR A 162 5.72 -9.46 12.28
N VAL A 163 6.47 -8.74 11.43
CA VAL A 163 7.29 -9.31 10.35
C VAL A 163 8.33 -10.26 10.92
N PHE A 164 9.00 -9.88 12.02
CA PHE A 164 9.98 -10.77 12.66
C PHE A 164 9.35 -12.04 13.24
N ARG A 165 8.15 -11.96 13.83
CA ARG A 165 7.41 -13.15 14.30
C ARG A 165 6.99 -14.06 13.15
N TRP A 166 6.55 -13.48 12.03
CA TRP A 166 6.25 -14.26 10.84
C TRP A 166 7.51 -14.96 10.32
N ARG A 167 8.64 -14.24 10.22
CA ARG A 167 9.93 -14.84 9.87
C ARG A 167 10.32 -15.97 10.82
N THR A 168 10.14 -15.78 12.13
CA THR A 168 10.43 -16.81 13.15
C THR A 168 9.60 -18.07 12.88
N ALA A 169 8.31 -17.90 12.62
CA ALA A 169 7.41 -19.01 12.32
C ALA A 169 7.81 -19.77 11.04
N MET A 170 8.22 -19.04 9.99
CA MET A 170 8.72 -19.64 8.76
C MET A 170 10.05 -20.38 8.99
N ASN A 171 10.95 -19.79 9.76
CA ASN A 171 12.23 -20.40 10.09
C ASN A 171 12.05 -21.70 10.86
N GLU A 172 11.23 -21.72 11.91
CA GLU A 172 10.90 -22.94 12.66
C GLU A 172 10.35 -24.03 11.75
N TYR A 173 9.35 -23.69 10.92
CA TYR A 173 8.76 -24.64 9.97
C TYR A 173 9.79 -25.24 9.01
N TYR A 174 10.74 -24.45 8.48
CA TYR A 174 11.78 -24.98 7.60
C TYR A 174 12.88 -25.74 8.34
N MET A 175 13.19 -25.37 9.58
CA MET A 175 14.16 -26.09 10.41
C MET A 175 13.64 -27.47 10.82
N ASP A 176 12.33 -27.59 11.11
CA ASP A 176 11.69 -28.88 11.38
C ASP A 176 11.79 -29.84 10.19
N ASN A 177 11.83 -29.30 8.96
CA ASN A 177 11.92 -30.06 7.72
C ASN A 177 13.33 -30.02 7.09
N TRP A 178 14.35 -29.59 7.86
CA TRP A 178 15.66 -29.25 7.32
C TRP A 178 16.36 -30.43 6.64
N GLN A 179 16.22 -31.64 7.17
CA GLN A 179 16.88 -32.82 6.57
C GLN A 179 16.37 -33.11 5.16
N MET A 180 15.11 -32.81 4.85
CA MET A 180 14.55 -32.95 3.50
C MET A 180 14.96 -31.78 2.60
N LEU A 181 15.07 -30.57 3.18
CA LEU A 181 15.29 -29.34 2.43
C LEU A 181 16.77 -29.04 2.12
N ARG A 182 17.71 -29.50 2.97
CA ARG A 182 19.15 -29.18 2.88
C ARG A 182 19.81 -29.60 1.56
N HIS A 183 19.21 -30.55 0.84
CA HIS A 183 19.73 -31.06 -0.43
C HIS A 183 19.38 -30.16 -1.62
N ILE A 184 18.52 -29.17 -1.41
CA ILE A 184 18.13 -28.22 -2.46
C ILE A 184 19.20 -27.13 -2.58
N GLU A 185 19.63 -26.87 -3.81
CA GLU A 185 20.56 -25.78 -4.10
C GLU A 185 20.03 -24.44 -3.59
N GLY A 186 20.86 -23.76 -2.79
CA GLY A 186 20.51 -22.49 -2.17
C GLY A 186 19.53 -22.60 -0.99
N ALA A 187 19.31 -23.78 -0.41
CA ALA A 187 18.39 -23.95 0.73
C ALA A 187 18.67 -22.98 1.89
N ALA A 188 19.95 -22.82 2.27
CA ALA A 188 20.34 -21.89 3.33
C ALA A 188 19.98 -20.43 2.99
N GLN A 189 20.21 -20.00 1.74
CA GLN A 189 19.85 -18.67 1.26
C GLN A 189 18.32 -18.47 1.28
N ARG A 190 17.55 -19.47 0.83
CA ARG A 190 16.08 -19.38 0.84
C ARG A 190 15.53 -19.24 2.26
N VAL A 191 16.07 -20.01 3.22
CA VAL A 191 15.62 -19.92 4.61
C VAL A 191 16.04 -18.60 5.26
N GLN A 192 17.24 -18.08 4.95
CA GLN A 192 17.76 -16.87 5.60
C GLN A 192 17.24 -15.57 4.99
N GLU A 193 17.27 -15.45 3.66
CA GLU A 193 17.02 -14.22 2.90
C GLU A 193 15.59 -14.16 2.36
N ASP A 194 15.14 -15.22 1.66
CA ASP A 194 13.82 -15.22 1.01
C ASP A 194 12.67 -15.18 2.03
N THR A 195 12.83 -15.77 3.22
CA THR A 195 11.79 -15.71 4.27
C THR A 195 11.58 -14.32 4.82
N MET A 196 12.67 -13.59 5.07
CA MET A 196 12.63 -12.22 5.55
C MET A 196 11.98 -11.33 4.49
N ARG A 197 12.49 -11.38 3.25
CA ARG A 197 11.95 -10.58 2.14
C ARG A 197 10.49 -10.92 1.87
N PHE A 198 10.12 -12.19 1.93
CA PHE A 198 8.72 -12.59 1.75
C PHE A 198 7.82 -11.96 2.81
N ALA A 199 8.17 -12.09 4.10
CA ALA A 199 7.36 -11.57 5.19
C ALA A 199 7.26 -10.04 5.15
N SER A 200 8.37 -9.33 4.91
CA SER A 200 8.37 -7.86 4.84
C SER A 200 7.61 -7.36 3.61
N THR A 201 7.96 -7.83 2.41
CA THR A 201 7.37 -7.33 1.16
C THR A 201 5.88 -7.64 1.08
N LEU A 202 5.44 -8.80 1.59
CA LEU A 202 4.03 -9.14 1.61
C LEU A 202 3.23 -8.30 2.60
N GLU A 203 3.81 -8.01 3.77
CA GLU A 203 3.19 -7.16 4.77
C GLU A 203 3.08 -5.71 4.26
N ASP A 204 4.18 -5.13 3.76
CA ASP A 204 4.23 -3.78 3.19
C ASP A 204 3.20 -3.62 2.05
N MET A 205 3.12 -4.60 1.15
CA MET A 205 2.19 -4.59 0.03
C MET A 205 0.73 -4.80 0.49
N GLY A 206 0.52 -5.64 1.51
CA GLY A 206 -0.80 -5.86 2.09
C GLY A 206 -1.35 -4.60 2.76
N VAL A 207 -0.53 -3.95 3.60
CA VAL A 207 -0.88 -2.72 4.30
C VAL A 207 -1.12 -1.58 3.32
N SER A 208 -0.21 -1.38 2.35
CA SER A 208 -0.37 -0.30 1.37
C SER A 208 -1.58 -0.50 0.44
N PHE A 209 -1.92 -1.75 0.08
CA PHE A 209 -3.14 -2.04 -0.66
C PHE A 209 -4.40 -1.73 0.14
N ILE A 210 -4.44 -2.15 1.41
CA ILE A 210 -5.55 -1.87 2.32
C ILE A 210 -5.67 -0.36 2.55
N ASN A 211 -4.55 0.34 2.72
CA ASN A 211 -4.51 1.80 2.84
C ASN A 211 -5.11 2.49 1.62
N ALA A 212 -4.79 2.07 0.40
CA ALA A 212 -5.38 2.62 -0.82
C ALA A 212 -6.91 2.43 -0.86
N ILE A 213 -7.41 1.26 -0.47
CA ILE A 213 -8.86 1.00 -0.39
C ILE A 213 -9.53 1.88 0.68
N MET A 214 -8.95 1.94 1.88
CA MET A 214 -9.48 2.75 2.98
C MET A 214 -9.48 4.24 2.64
N THR A 215 -8.43 4.70 1.97
CA THR A 215 -8.33 6.08 1.47
C THR A 215 -9.43 6.38 0.48
N LEU A 216 -9.75 5.46 -0.45
CA LEU A 216 -10.91 5.63 -1.34
C LEU A 216 -12.22 5.69 -0.55
N ILE A 217 -12.44 4.78 0.41
CA ILE A 217 -13.66 4.76 1.23
C ILE A 217 -13.83 6.08 2.00
N ALA A 218 -12.73 6.65 2.54
CA ALA A 218 -12.77 7.86 3.34
C ALA A 218 -12.84 9.14 2.50
N PHE A 219 -12.05 9.25 1.43
CA PHE A 219 -11.91 10.49 0.66
C PHE A 219 -12.85 10.59 -0.55
N LEU A 220 -13.37 9.48 -1.08
CA LEU A 220 -14.29 9.55 -2.22
C LEU A 220 -15.61 10.25 -1.87
N PRO A 221 -16.28 9.98 -0.73
CA PRO A 221 -17.46 10.75 -0.32
C PRO A 221 -17.15 12.23 -0.11
N VAL A 222 -15.99 12.55 0.47
CA VAL A 222 -15.54 13.93 0.66
C VAL A 222 -15.31 14.61 -0.69
N LEU A 223 -14.74 13.91 -1.68
CA LEU A 223 -14.55 14.46 -3.02
C LEU A 223 -15.89 14.72 -3.72
N VAL A 224 -16.88 13.84 -3.52
CA VAL A 224 -18.23 13.99 -4.05
C VAL A 224 -18.89 15.25 -3.50
N THR A 225 -18.83 15.49 -2.19
CA THR A 225 -19.42 16.70 -1.57
C THR A 225 -18.69 17.96 -2.00
N LEU A 226 -17.35 17.93 -2.06
CA LEU A 226 -16.55 19.06 -2.50
C LEU A 226 -16.74 19.37 -3.99
N SER A 227 -17.00 18.37 -4.83
CA SER A 227 -17.22 18.57 -6.27
C SER A 227 -18.44 19.44 -6.57
N ALA A 228 -19.41 19.58 -5.66
CA ALA A 228 -20.53 20.49 -5.82
C ALA A 228 -20.11 21.98 -5.86
N HIS A 229 -18.94 22.31 -5.27
CA HIS A 229 -18.37 23.66 -5.30
C HIS A 229 -17.58 23.95 -6.58
N VAL A 230 -17.41 22.95 -7.46
CA VAL A 230 -16.68 23.03 -8.73
C VAL A 230 -17.58 22.46 -9.84
N PRO A 231 -18.63 23.21 -10.24
CA PRO A 231 -19.62 22.71 -11.20
C PRO A 231 -19.04 22.54 -12.61
N ASP A 232 -18.12 23.44 -13.01
CA ASP A 232 -17.54 23.49 -14.34
C ASP A 232 -16.09 23.01 -14.36
N LEU A 233 -15.81 21.99 -15.15
CA LEU A 233 -14.44 21.57 -15.45
C LEU A 233 -13.88 22.35 -16.64
N PRO A 234 -12.55 22.61 -16.68
CA PRO A 234 -11.93 23.23 -17.84
C PRO A 234 -12.16 22.36 -19.08
N ILE A 235 -12.41 22.99 -20.23
CA ILE A 235 -12.64 22.37 -21.55
C ILE A 235 -13.99 21.64 -21.67
N VAL A 236 -14.40 20.86 -20.66
CA VAL A 236 -15.58 19.99 -20.74
C VAL A 236 -16.87 20.69 -20.29
N GLY A 237 -16.78 21.69 -19.41
CA GLY A 237 -17.94 22.42 -18.87
C GLY A 237 -18.62 21.67 -17.72
N HIS A 238 -19.92 21.91 -17.54
CA HIS A 238 -20.69 21.41 -16.40
C HIS A 238 -20.85 19.89 -16.40
N ILE A 239 -20.28 19.22 -15.39
CA ILE A 239 -20.41 17.77 -15.19
C ILE A 239 -20.69 17.46 -13.72
N PRO A 240 -21.80 16.75 -13.41
CA PRO A 240 -22.04 16.24 -12.06
C PRO A 240 -20.88 15.35 -11.59
N TYR A 241 -20.37 15.62 -10.39
CA TYR A 241 -19.22 14.89 -9.82
C TYR A 241 -17.95 14.98 -10.68
N GLY A 242 -17.76 16.11 -11.38
CA GLY A 242 -16.64 16.32 -12.31
C GLY A 242 -15.27 15.97 -11.74
N LEU A 243 -14.99 16.31 -10.47
CA LEU A 243 -13.69 15.98 -9.85
C LEU A 243 -13.45 14.47 -9.70
N VAL A 244 -14.50 13.70 -9.38
CA VAL A 244 -14.41 12.23 -9.26
C VAL A 244 -14.14 11.61 -10.63
N ILE A 245 -14.89 12.04 -11.64
CA ILE A 245 -14.73 11.55 -13.01
C ILE A 245 -13.34 11.89 -13.54
N ALA A 246 -12.86 13.12 -13.29
CA ALA A 246 -11.53 13.55 -13.67
C ALA A 246 -10.44 12.72 -12.97
N ALA A 247 -10.59 12.40 -11.68
CA ALA A 247 -9.66 11.54 -10.95
C ALA A 247 -9.57 10.14 -11.57
N ILE A 248 -10.71 9.53 -11.92
CA ILE A 248 -10.75 8.20 -12.54
C ILE A 248 -10.11 8.23 -13.93
N ILE A 249 -10.53 9.16 -14.80
CA ILE A 249 -10.02 9.25 -16.17
C ILE A 249 -8.51 9.50 -16.16
N TRP A 250 -8.04 10.44 -15.34
CA TRP A 250 -6.64 10.77 -15.23
C TRP A 250 -5.81 9.60 -14.71
N SER A 251 -6.28 8.91 -13.67
CA SER A 251 -5.62 7.71 -13.16
C SER A 251 -5.55 6.59 -14.20
N LEU A 252 -6.61 6.36 -14.98
CA LEU A 252 -6.62 5.39 -16.08
C LEU A 252 -5.70 5.79 -17.23
N LEU A 253 -5.63 7.08 -17.59
CA LEU A 253 -4.73 7.59 -18.61
C LEU A 253 -3.26 7.41 -18.21
N GLY A 254 -2.89 7.82 -16.99
CA GLY A 254 -1.55 7.60 -16.47
C GLY A 254 -1.18 6.11 -16.42
N THR A 255 -2.14 5.29 -15.99
CA THR A 255 -2.03 3.84 -15.98
C THR A 255 -1.72 3.27 -17.36
N GLY A 256 -2.58 3.58 -18.35
CA GLY A 256 -2.45 3.08 -19.71
C GLY A 256 -1.16 3.56 -20.36
N LEU A 257 -0.80 4.83 -20.17
CA LEU A 257 0.43 5.41 -20.69
C LEU A 257 1.67 4.65 -20.18
N LEU A 258 1.79 4.45 -18.86
CA LEU A 258 2.93 3.76 -18.28
C LEU A 258 2.99 2.27 -18.68
N ALA A 259 1.83 1.61 -18.75
CA ALA A 259 1.74 0.22 -19.20
C ALA A 259 2.21 0.05 -20.65
N VAL A 260 1.74 0.92 -21.56
CA VAL A 260 2.10 0.88 -22.99
C VAL A 260 3.59 1.15 -23.19
N VAL A 261 4.13 2.17 -22.52
CA VAL A 261 5.54 2.55 -22.65
C VAL A 261 6.46 1.50 -21.99
N GLY A 262 6.03 0.90 -20.88
CA GLY A 262 6.79 -0.08 -20.10
C GLY A 262 6.72 -1.53 -20.60
N ILE A 263 5.83 -1.88 -21.53
CA ILE A 263 5.53 -3.27 -21.91
C ILE A 263 6.74 -4.10 -22.35
N LYS A 264 7.77 -3.46 -22.93
CA LYS A 264 8.98 -4.13 -23.41
C LYS A 264 10.05 -4.34 -22.33
N LEU A 265 9.99 -3.61 -21.21
CA LEU A 265 11.05 -3.63 -20.19
C LEU A 265 11.25 -5.02 -19.56
N PRO A 266 10.20 -5.75 -19.13
CA PRO A 266 10.39 -7.08 -18.54
C PRO A 266 11.09 -8.07 -19.48
N GLY A 267 10.74 -8.03 -20.78
CA GLY A 267 11.35 -8.89 -21.79
C GLY A 267 12.80 -8.54 -22.10
N LEU A 268 13.18 -7.26 -21.97
CA LEU A 268 14.58 -6.83 -22.10
C LEU A 268 15.40 -7.19 -20.87
N GLU A 269 14.82 -7.04 -19.67
CA GLU A 269 15.46 -7.42 -18.41
C GLU A 269 15.79 -8.93 -18.40
N PHE A 270 14.87 -9.77 -18.86
CA PHE A 270 15.11 -11.20 -19.01
C PHE A 270 16.26 -11.52 -19.98
N LYS A 271 16.35 -10.79 -21.11
CA LYS A 271 17.46 -10.94 -22.06
C LYS A 271 18.79 -10.50 -21.45
N ASN A 272 18.79 -9.43 -20.66
CA ASN A 272 19.94 -8.97 -19.90
C ASN A 272 20.42 -10.04 -18.91
N GLN A 273 19.53 -10.59 -18.10
CA GLN A 273 19.85 -11.68 -17.16
C GLN A 273 20.45 -12.89 -17.88
N ARG A 274 19.94 -13.25 -19.07
CA ARG A 274 20.48 -14.36 -19.86
C ARG A 274 21.91 -14.13 -20.35
N VAL A 275 22.23 -12.92 -20.84
CA VAL A 275 23.60 -12.62 -21.30
C VAL A 275 24.58 -12.48 -20.13
N GLU A 276 24.13 -11.94 -19.00
CA GLU A 276 24.95 -11.93 -17.77
C GLU A 276 25.21 -13.33 -17.23
N ALA A 277 24.21 -14.20 -17.22
CA ALA A 277 24.38 -15.58 -16.79
C ALA A 277 25.38 -16.34 -17.67
N ALA A 278 25.35 -16.10 -19.00
CA ALA A 278 26.33 -16.69 -19.92
C ALA A 278 27.75 -16.18 -19.65
N TYR A 279 27.91 -14.87 -19.42
CA TYR A 279 29.19 -14.27 -19.06
C TYR A 279 29.71 -14.82 -17.71
N ARG A 280 28.87 -14.83 -16.67
CA ARG A 280 29.21 -15.38 -15.35
C ARG A 280 29.62 -16.85 -15.44
N LYS A 281 28.91 -17.64 -16.23
CA LYS A 281 29.20 -19.07 -16.43
C LYS A 281 30.60 -19.28 -17.03
N GLU A 282 31.00 -18.46 -18.00
CA GLU A 282 32.35 -18.55 -18.57
C GLU A 282 33.44 -18.17 -17.56
N LEU A 283 33.19 -17.15 -16.73
CA LEU A 283 34.12 -16.77 -15.67
C LEU A 283 34.30 -17.88 -14.63
N VAL A 284 33.21 -18.51 -14.18
CA VAL A 284 33.28 -19.65 -13.24
C VAL A 284 34.09 -20.80 -13.84
N TYR A 285 33.90 -21.11 -15.14
CA TYR A 285 34.74 -22.12 -15.79
C TYR A 285 36.21 -21.72 -15.89
N GLY A 286 36.51 -20.42 -15.98
CA GLY A 286 37.88 -19.90 -15.93
C GLY A 286 38.53 -19.97 -14.54
N GLU A 287 37.75 -20.10 -13.46
CA GLU A 287 38.29 -20.33 -12.12
C GLU A 287 38.86 -21.76 -11.99
N ASP A 288 38.16 -22.74 -12.57
CA ASP A 288 38.52 -24.16 -12.47
C ASP A 288 39.47 -24.64 -13.59
N ASP A 289 39.44 -24.01 -14.77
CA ASP A 289 40.22 -24.42 -15.95
C ASP A 289 41.04 -23.26 -16.55
N PRO A 290 42.40 -23.32 -16.50
CA PRO A 290 43.29 -22.28 -17.04
C PRO A 290 43.16 -22.03 -18.54
N SER A 291 42.53 -22.94 -19.29
CA SER A 291 42.31 -22.81 -20.74
C SER A 291 41.00 -22.09 -21.09
N ARG A 292 40.15 -21.80 -20.10
CA ARG A 292 38.85 -21.11 -20.23
C ARG A 292 38.97 -19.62 -19.90
N ALA A 293 37.88 -18.88 -20.10
CA ALA A 293 37.84 -17.42 -19.92
C ALA A 293 38.94 -16.69 -20.72
N SER A 294 39.24 -17.17 -21.92
CA SER A 294 40.25 -16.56 -22.78
C SER A 294 39.82 -15.14 -23.21
N PRO A 295 40.77 -14.19 -23.39
CA PRO A 295 40.44 -12.80 -23.72
C PRO A 295 39.50 -12.61 -24.92
N PRO A 296 39.58 -13.39 -26.02
CA PRO A 296 38.64 -13.28 -27.14
C PRO A 296 37.20 -13.67 -26.77
N THR A 297 37.01 -14.80 -26.08
CA THR A 297 35.68 -15.33 -25.70
C THR A 297 35.00 -14.43 -24.67
N VAL A 298 35.74 -13.98 -23.67
CA VAL A 298 35.23 -13.08 -22.62
C VAL A 298 34.82 -11.73 -23.22
N LYS A 299 35.60 -11.21 -24.18
CA LYS A 299 35.28 -9.96 -24.88
C LYS A 299 34.00 -10.08 -25.70
N GLU A 300 33.77 -11.20 -26.39
CA GLU A 300 32.54 -11.43 -27.15
C GLU A 300 31.30 -11.51 -26.24
N LEU A 301 31.40 -12.27 -25.14
CA LEU A 301 30.32 -12.37 -24.16
C LEU A 301 29.99 -11.02 -23.53
N PHE A 302 31.02 -10.26 -23.15
CA PHE A 302 30.85 -8.93 -22.57
C PHE A 302 30.32 -7.91 -23.60
N ASP A 303 30.66 -8.04 -24.88
CA ASP A 303 30.04 -7.25 -25.95
C ASP A 303 28.54 -7.55 -26.09
N GLY A 304 28.14 -8.82 -25.90
CA GLY A 304 26.74 -9.22 -25.78
C GLY A 304 26.03 -8.55 -24.61
N VAL A 305 26.68 -8.52 -23.43
CA VAL A 305 26.19 -7.81 -22.24
C VAL A 305 26.00 -6.32 -22.55
N ARG A 306 27.04 -5.66 -23.08
CA ARG A 306 27.03 -4.25 -23.43
C ARG A 306 25.89 -3.87 -24.37
N ARG A 307 25.68 -4.62 -25.46
CA ARG A 307 24.62 -4.34 -26.44
C ARG A 307 23.23 -4.43 -25.84
N ASN A 308 22.98 -5.42 -24.98
CA ASN A 308 21.66 -5.57 -24.35
C ASN A 308 21.43 -4.48 -23.30
N TYR A 309 22.46 -4.09 -22.52
CA TYR A 309 22.39 -2.96 -21.60
C TYR A 309 22.08 -1.64 -22.32
N PHE A 310 22.74 -1.31 -23.42
CA PHE A 310 22.42 -0.09 -24.17
C PHE A 310 20.98 -0.08 -24.67
N ARG A 311 20.47 -1.23 -25.14
CA ARG A 311 19.06 -1.37 -25.54
C ARG A 311 18.12 -1.15 -24.35
N LEU A 312 18.44 -1.75 -23.20
CA LEU A 312 17.68 -1.60 -21.96
C LEU A 312 17.67 -0.13 -21.49
N TYR A 313 18.84 0.53 -21.47
CA TYR A 313 18.97 1.94 -21.11
C TYR A 313 18.15 2.86 -21.99
N PHE A 314 18.12 2.64 -23.31
CA PHE A 314 17.27 3.42 -24.21
C PHE A 314 15.78 3.24 -23.89
N HIS A 315 15.37 2.02 -23.51
CA HIS A 315 13.98 1.76 -23.13
C HIS A 315 13.61 2.39 -21.78
N TYR A 316 14.52 2.36 -20.81
CA TYR A 316 14.35 3.10 -19.56
C TYR A 316 14.34 4.61 -19.77
N MET A 317 15.13 5.15 -20.70
CA MET A 317 15.20 6.58 -20.95
C MET A 317 13.83 7.13 -21.35
N TYR A 318 13.20 6.60 -22.41
CA TYR A 318 11.89 7.11 -22.83
C TYR A 318 10.77 6.74 -21.82
N PHE A 319 10.88 5.59 -21.13
CA PHE A 319 9.97 5.24 -20.03
C PHE A 319 10.03 6.26 -18.91
N ASN A 320 11.24 6.64 -18.50
CA ASN A 320 11.46 7.64 -17.46
C ASN A 320 11.01 9.02 -17.91
N ILE A 321 11.22 9.40 -19.17
CA ILE A 321 10.68 10.66 -19.71
C ILE A 321 9.14 10.67 -19.60
N ALA A 322 8.47 9.62 -20.09
CA ALA A 322 7.01 9.51 -20.02
C ALA A 322 6.51 9.53 -18.56
N ARG A 323 7.17 8.77 -17.68
CA ARG A 323 6.84 8.69 -16.25
C ARG A 323 7.03 10.01 -15.53
N ILE A 324 8.18 10.65 -15.70
CA ILE A 324 8.48 11.93 -15.03
C ILE A 324 7.55 13.02 -15.56
N LEU A 325 7.34 13.09 -16.88
CA LEU A 325 6.42 14.07 -17.46
C LEU A 325 4.99 13.87 -16.94
N TYR A 326 4.51 12.62 -16.90
CA TYR A 326 3.22 12.30 -16.31
C TYR A 326 3.14 12.80 -14.85
N LEU A 327 4.12 12.46 -14.00
CA LEU A 327 4.14 12.88 -12.59
C LEU A 327 4.24 14.41 -12.41
N GLN A 328 4.89 15.13 -13.33
CA GLN A 328 4.95 16.59 -13.25
C GLN A 328 3.63 17.25 -13.65
N VAL A 329 2.96 16.74 -14.70
CA VAL A 329 1.62 17.22 -15.07
C VAL A 329 0.61 16.87 -13.98
N ASP A 330 0.75 15.69 -13.38
CA ASP A 330 -0.08 15.20 -12.28
C ASP A 330 -0.07 16.14 -11.05
N ASN A 331 1.08 16.73 -10.72
CA ASN A 331 1.20 17.71 -9.62
C ASN A 331 0.36 18.98 -9.84
N VAL A 332 0.15 19.39 -11.09
CA VAL A 332 -0.61 20.60 -11.43
C VAL A 332 -2.03 20.29 -11.91
N PHE A 333 -2.35 19.03 -12.23
CA PHE A 333 -3.63 18.64 -12.78
C PHE A 333 -4.80 18.98 -11.86
N GLY A 334 -4.66 18.71 -10.55
CA GLY A 334 -5.69 19.05 -9.56
C GLY A 334 -6.00 20.56 -9.55
N LEU A 335 -4.97 21.41 -9.62
CA LEU A 335 -5.13 22.86 -9.69
C LEU A 335 -5.74 23.31 -11.01
N PHE A 336 -5.33 22.72 -12.14
CA PHE A 336 -5.87 22.99 -13.46
C PHE A 336 -7.39 22.78 -13.52
N LEU A 337 -7.90 21.71 -12.89
CA LEU A 337 -9.34 21.45 -12.80
C LEU A 337 -10.12 22.56 -12.08
N LEU A 338 -9.46 23.30 -11.19
CA LEU A 338 -10.07 24.36 -10.39
C LEU A 338 -10.00 25.75 -11.06
N PHE A 339 -9.26 25.89 -12.16
CA PHE A 339 -9.07 27.19 -12.83
C PHE A 339 -10.39 27.94 -13.12
N PRO A 340 -11.46 27.30 -13.65
CA PRO A 340 -12.72 28.01 -13.88
C PRO A 340 -13.31 28.62 -12.59
N SER A 341 -13.35 27.84 -11.50
CA SER A 341 -13.87 28.29 -10.20
C SER A 341 -12.97 29.34 -9.53
N ILE A 342 -11.64 29.23 -9.69
CA ILE A 342 -10.67 30.22 -9.18
C ILE A 342 -10.90 31.57 -9.87
N VAL A 343 -10.99 31.57 -11.21
CA VAL A 343 -11.20 32.80 -11.99
C VAL A 343 -12.57 33.41 -11.72
N ALA A 344 -13.60 32.58 -11.51
CA ALA A 344 -14.94 33.03 -11.13
C ALA A 344 -15.03 33.54 -9.68
N GLY A 345 -14.01 33.30 -8.84
CA GLY A 345 -14.01 33.69 -7.43
C GLY A 345 -15.04 32.93 -6.57
N THR A 346 -15.46 31.74 -7.00
CA THR A 346 -16.50 30.96 -6.32
C THR A 346 -15.98 30.07 -5.19
N ILE A 347 -14.66 29.86 -5.13
CA ILE A 347 -14.00 29.05 -4.11
C ILE A 347 -12.97 29.87 -3.34
N THR A 348 -12.81 29.56 -2.05
CA THR A 348 -11.78 30.16 -1.19
C THR A 348 -10.45 29.41 -1.30
N LEU A 349 -9.35 30.00 -0.83
CA LEU A 349 -8.02 29.40 -0.81
C LEU A 349 -8.01 28.11 0.03
N GLY A 350 -8.72 28.10 1.15
CA GLY A 350 -8.90 26.94 1.99
C GLY A 350 -9.64 25.82 1.30
N LEU A 351 -10.78 26.13 0.67
CA LEU A 351 -11.53 25.15 -0.09
C LEU A 351 -10.70 24.60 -1.27
N MET A 352 -9.96 25.45 -1.97
CA MET A 352 -9.05 25.04 -3.05
C MET A 352 -7.97 24.07 -2.55
N THR A 353 -7.35 24.37 -1.41
CA THR A 353 -6.31 23.51 -0.81
C THR A 353 -6.91 22.17 -0.36
N GLN A 354 -8.07 22.21 0.27
CA GLN A 354 -8.81 21.04 0.70
C GLN A 354 -9.13 20.13 -0.50
N ILE A 355 -9.73 20.67 -1.56
CA ILE A 355 -10.07 19.94 -2.79
C ILE A 355 -8.83 19.32 -3.43
N THR A 356 -7.76 20.10 -3.59
CA THR A 356 -6.53 19.63 -4.24
C THR A 356 -5.94 18.44 -3.48
N ASN A 357 -5.96 18.48 -2.15
CA ASN A 357 -5.50 17.38 -1.32
C ASN A 357 -6.42 16.14 -1.43
N VAL A 358 -7.73 16.28 -1.30
CA VAL A 358 -8.69 15.15 -1.43
C VAL A 358 -8.57 14.51 -2.82
N PHE A 359 -8.52 15.32 -3.86
CA PHE A 359 -8.33 14.86 -5.24
C PHE A 359 -7.04 14.05 -5.38
N GLY A 360 -5.93 14.53 -4.80
CA GLY A 360 -4.65 13.81 -4.77
C GLY A 360 -4.73 12.45 -4.08
N GLN A 361 -5.42 12.36 -2.93
CA GLN A 361 -5.61 11.10 -2.18
C GLN A 361 -6.40 10.07 -3.00
N VAL A 362 -7.54 10.48 -3.58
CA VAL A 362 -8.40 9.60 -4.39
C VAL A 362 -7.66 9.13 -5.64
N ARG A 363 -7.05 10.07 -6.36
CA ARG A 363 -6.26 9.78 -7.57
C ARG A 363 -5.11 8.82 -7.25
N GLY A 364 -4.29 9.12 -6.25
CA GLY A 364 -3.15 8.28 -5.86
C GLY A 364 -3.57 6.86 -5.50
N SER A 365 -4.72 6.70 -4.84
CA SER A 365 -5.29 5.39 -4.50
C SER A 365 -5.70 4.60 -5.74
N PHE A 366 -6.29 5.24 -6.77
CA PHE A 366 -6.57 4.57 -8.05
C PHE A 366 -5.30 4.13 -8.79
N GLN A 367 -4.16 4.80 -8.56
CA GLN A 367 -2.89 4.49 -9.21
C GLN A 367 -2.03 3.48 -8.45
N TYR A 368 -2.49 3.03 -7.28
CA TYR A 368 -1.75 2.14 -6.39
C TYR A 368 -1.17 0.91 -7.10
N LEU A 369 -1.96 0.23 -7.95
CA LEU A 369 -1.51 -1.01 -8.59
C LEU A 369 -0.26 -0.81 -9.46
N ILE A 370 -0.05 0.40 -9.97
CA ILE A 370 1.04 0.70 -10.90
C ILE A 370 2.24 1.28 -10.17
N SER A 371 2.00 2.12 -9.16
CA SER A 371 3.08 2.56 -8.28
C SER A 371 3.71 1.36 -7.56
N SER A 372 2.93 0.34 -7.22
CA SER A 372 3.37 -0.89 -6.54
C SER A 372 3.81 -2.01 -7.49
N TRP A 373 3.89 -1.77 -8.80
CA TRP A 373 4.22 -2.81 -9.79
C TRP A 373 5.57 -3.49 -9.54
N THR A 374 6.62 -2.72 -9.26
CA THR A 374 7.96 -3.26 -9.00
C THR A 374 7.95 -4.19 -7.78
N THR A 375 7.29 -3.78 -6.71
CA THR A 375 7.12 -4.55 -5.47
C THR A 375 6.31 -5.82 -5.70
N LEU A 376 5.23 -5.75 -6.50
CA LEU A 376 4.45 -6.92 -6.91
C LEU A 376 5.32 -7.95 -7.66
N VAL A 377 6.17 -7.50 -8.59
CA VAL A 377 7.08 -8.38 -9.34
C VAL A 377 8.10 -9.04 -8.43
N GLU A 378 8.68 -8.28 -7.49
CA GLU A 378 9.60 -8.79 -6.49
C GLU A 378 8.94 -9.87 -5.62
N LEU A 379 7.76 -9.59 -5.08
CA LEU A 379 6.99 -10.54 -4.28
C LEU A 379 6.68 -11.81 -5.07
N MET A 380 6.25 -11.69 -6.33
CA MET A 380 5.99 -12.85 -7.20
C MET A 380 7.25 -13.70 -7.41
N SER A 381 8.41 -13.06 -7.55
CA SER A 381 9.70 -13.75 -7.70
C SER A 381 10.06 -14.55 -6.44
N ILE A 382 9.97 -13.93 -5.26
CA ILE A 382 10.24 -14.59 -3.97
C ILE A 382 9.23 -15.72 -3.73
N TYR A 383 7.95 -15.46 -3.97
CA TYR A 383 6.87 -16.45 -3.85
C TYR A 383 7.14 -17.69 -4.70
N LYS A 384 7.54 -17.53 -5.96
CA LYS A 384 7.87 -18.66 -6.84
C LYS A 384 9.04 -19.48 -6.31
N ARG A 385 10.09 -18.84 -5.79
CA ARG A 385 11.25 -19.53 -5.19
C ARG A 385 10.87 -20.32 -3.95
N LEU A 386 10.13 -19.71 -3.02
CA LEU A 386 9.67 -20.37 -1.79
C LEU A 386 8.65 -21.47 -2.08
N ARG A 387 7.72 -21.26 -3.01
CA ARG A 387 6.76 -22.30 -3.39
C ARG A 387 7.43 -23.50 -4.06
N SER A 388 8.44 -23.26 -4.89
CA SER A 388 9.26 -24.34 -5.47
C SER A 388 10.00 -25.11 -4.37
N PHE A 389 10.58 -24.40 -3.40
CA PHE A 389 11.21 -25.01 -2.23
C PHE A 389 10.24 -25.90 -1.43
N GLU A 390 9.02 -25.43 -1.18
CA GLU A 390 7.99 -26.16 -0.44
C GLU A 390 7.36 -27.34 -1.19
N ARG A 391 7.30 -27.32 -2.52
CA ARG A 391 6.76 -28.44 -3.31
C ARG A 391 7.53 -29.73 -3.06
N THR A 392 8.83 -29.63 -2.82
CA THR A 392 9.68 -30.76 -2.42
C THR A 392 9.21 -31.46 -1.14
N LEU A 393 8.48 -30.77 -0.25
CA LEU A 393 7.87 -31.36 0.94
C LEU A 393 6.53 -32.05 0.66
N GLN A 394 5.88 -31.73 -0.47
CA GLN A 394 4.57 -32.27 -0.87
C GLN A 394 4.70 -33.46 -1.83
N ASP A 395 5.79 -33.54 -2.58
CA ASP A 395 6.06 -34.59 -3.58
C ASP A 395 6.80 -35.83 -3.01
N ILE A 396 6.77 -36.06 -1.69
CA ILE A 396 7.20 -37.33 -1.09
C ILE A 396 5.96 -38.12 -0.64
N PRO A 397 5.62 -39.25 -1.30
CA PRO A 397 4.60 -40.18 -0.79
C PRO A 397 5.01 -40.74 0.57
N VAL A 398 4.03 -41.02 1.42
CA VAL A 398 4.18 -41.54 2.80
C VAL A 398 4.72 -42.98 2.88
N GLU A 399 5.50 -43.46 1.91
CA GLU A 399 6.05 -44.83 1.87
C GLU A 399 7.59 -44.85 1.87
N ALA A 400 8.20 -44.27 2.89
CA ALA A 400 9.60 -44.56 3.25
C ALA A 400 9.81 -44.66 4.77
N ALA A 401 8.77 -45.07 5.49
CA ALA A 401 8.83 -45.48 6.88
C ALA A 401 8.17 -46.86 7.02
N GLY A 402 8.85 -47.89 6.50
CA GLY A 402 8.40 -49.27 6.60
C GLY A 402 9.25 -50.18 5.71
N GLU A 403 9.79 -51.23 6.32
CA GLU A 403 10.58 -52.33 5.74
C GLU A 403 12.09 -52.04 5.61
N SER A 404 12.92 -52.21 6.64
CA SER A 404 13.36 -53.43 7.35
C SER A 404 14.27 -54.36 6.53
N VAL A 405 15.48 -54.52 7.06
CA VAL A 405 16.62 -55.42 6.75
C VAL A 405 17.70 -54.86 5.84
#